data_AF-A0A924WWL2-F1
#
_entry.id   AF-A0A924WWL2-F1
#
_cell.length_a   1.000
_cell.length_b   1.000
_cell.length_c   1.000
_cell.angle_alpha   90.00
_cell.angle_beta   90.00
_cell.angle_gamma   90.00
#
_symmetry.space_group_name_H-M   'P 1'
#
loop_
_entity.id
_entity.type
_entity.pdbx_description
1 polymer ?
#
loop_
_entity_poly.entity_id
_entity_poly.type
_entity_poly.pdbx_seq_one_letter_code
_entity_poly.pdbx_strand_id
1 'polypeptide(L)'
;MAWIIDYQHVLVRTRELGLHSVYYNSGAFAHADGGAVRIVGWLGPADPTIRMDLPATMICVEPPYEQNLADQLLTIWPARLAGPAWVLPKSHWSFELDHGSRAWLPGVLEDVGIDPGLLEGRAHAAAIQFEPAEPHLLHTAVRQLLTHLVSSDFAVIFPQYDHLVTVHHHKQLWWQTLDSEFADLLVQGTG
;
A
#
# COMPACT_ATOMS: atom_id res chain seq x y z
N MET A 1 15.76 7.21 -7.44
CA MET A 1 14.83 8.31 -7.24
C MET A 1 13.46 7.73 -7.51
N ALA A 2 12.43 8.10 -6.75
CA ALA A 2 11.09 7.65 -7.06
C ALA A 2 10.68 8.12 -8.47
N TRP A 3 9.84 7.35 -9.14
CA TRP A 3 9.41 7.61 -10.52
C TRP A 3 7.98 7.15 -10.75
N ILE A 4 7.30 7.82 -11.69
CA ILE A 4 5.90 7.54 -12.03
C ILE A 4 5.85 6.44 -13.08
N ILE A 5 5.13 5.37 -12.79
CA ILE A 5 4.83 4.28 -13.71
C ILE A 5 3.45 4.51 -14.30
N ASP A 6 3.38 4.51 -15.64
CA ASP A 6 2.11 4.66 -16.35
C ASP A 6 1.10 3.57 -15.96
N TYR A 7 -0.17 3.96 -15.86
CA TYR A 7 -1.21 3.05 -15.39
C TYR A 7 -1.43 1.85 -16.31
N GLN A 8 -1.20 1.97 -17.62
CA GLN A 8 -1.27 0.81 -18.52
C GLN A 8 -0.19 -0.22 -18.18
N HIS A 9 1.01 0.22 -17.82
CA HIS A 9 2.06 -0.70 -17.35
C HIS A 9 1.69 -1.35 -16.01
N VAL A 10 1.10 -0.58 -15.09
CA VAL A 10 0.56 -1.15 -13.84
C VAL A 10 -0.45 -2.25 -14.14
N LEU A 11 -1.43 -1.99 -15.01
CA LEU A 11 -2.48 -2.94 -15.37
C LEU A 11 -1.93 -4.21 -16.03
N VAL A 12 -0.99 -4.07 -16.96
CA VAL A 12 -0.36 -5.23 -17.61
C VAL A 12 0.38 -6.07 -16.57
N ARG A 13 1.22 -5.42 -15.75
CA ARG A 13 2.08 -6.13 -14.82
C ARG A 13 1.31 -6.81 -13.69
N THR A 14 0.31 -6.14 -13.13
CA THR A 14 -0.56 -6.73 -12.09
C THR A 14 -1.37 -7.90 -12.63
N ARG A 15 -1.84 -7.85 -13.88
CA ARG A 15 -2.52 -8.98 -14.53
C ARG A 15 -1.62 -10.21 -14.69
N GLU A 16 -0.35 -10.02 -15.01
CA GLU A 16 0.63 -11.12 -15.07
C GLU A 16 0.81 -11.82 -13.71
N LEU A 17 0.56 -11.11 -12.61
CA LEU A 17 0.59 -11.64 -11.24
C LEU A 17 -0.75 -12.22 -10.79
N GLY A 18 -1.75 -12.30 -11.67
CA GLY A 18 -3.10 -12.77 -11.34
C GLY A 18 -3.94 -11.75 -10.55
N LEU A 19 -3.50 -10.50 -10.47
CA LEU A 19 -4.25 -9.41 -9.86
C LEU A 19 -5.10 -8.69 -10.92
N HIS A 20 -6.29 -8.23 -10.55
CA HIS A 20 -7.14 -7.41 -11.39
C HIS A 20 -7.61 -6.17 -10.64
N SER A 21 -7.76 -5.06 -11.36
CA SER A 21 -8.32 -3.84 -10.79
C SER A 21 -9.82 -4.03 -10.56
N VAL A 22 -10.29 -3.76 -9.33
CA VAL A 22 -11.69 -3.95 -8.93
C VAL A 22 -12.55 -2.71 -9.16
N TYR A 23 -11.92 -1.55 -9.34
CA TYR A 23 -12.59 -0.31 -9.73
C TYR A 23 -11.86 0.33 -10.91
N TYR A 24 -12.64 0.84 -11.86
CA TYR A 24 -12.09 1.45 -13.06
C TYR A 24 -11.10 2.56 -12.71
N ASN A 25 -9.93 2.53 -13.35
CA ASN A 25 -8.86 3.51 -13.21
C ASN A 25 -8.22 3.63 -11.82
N SER A 26 -8.49 2.69 -10.90
CA SER A 26 -7.98 2.78 -9.54
C SER A 26 -6.83 1.85 -9.21
N GLY A 27 -6.15 2.15 -8.09
CA GLY A 27 -5.15 1.30 -7.45
C GLY A 27 -5.76 0.20 -6.57
N ALA A 28 -7.09 0.03 -6.59
CA ALA A 28 -7.73 -1.07 -5.90
C ALA A 28 -7.59 -2.34 -6.75
N PHE A 29 -6.72 -3.25 -6.31
CA PHE A 29 -6.52 -4.55 -6.94
C PHE A 29 -6.96 -5.68 -6.01
N ALA A 30 -7.35 -6.80 -6.60
CA ALA A 30 -7.64 -8.05 -5.90
C ALA A 30 -7.13 -9.24 -6.73
N HIS A 31 -6.88 -10.37 -6.06
CA HIS A 31 -6.61 -11.62 -6.78
C HIS A 31 -7.84 -12.04 -7.61
N ALA A 32 -7.61 -12.50 -8.84
CA ALA A 32 -8.65 -13.12 -9.64
C ALA A 32 -9.21 -14.38 -8.96
N ASP A 33 -10.48 -14.68 -9.21
CA ASP A 33 -11.20 -15.80 -8.61
C ASP A 33 -10.43 -17.14 -8.78
N GLY A 34 -10.32 -17.91 -7.69
CA GLY A 34 -9.83 -19.29 -7.72
C GLY A 34 -8.73 -19.65 -6.70
N GLY A 35 -8.07 -18.65 -6.12
CA GLY A 35 -7.06 -18.85 -5.06
C GLY A 35 -7.62 -18.69 -3.65
N ALA A 36 -7.09 -19.45 -2.68
CA ALA A 36 -7.42 -19.27 -1.27
C ALA A 36 -6.65 -18.06 -0.70
N VAL A 37 -7.14 -16.85 -0.99
CA VAL A 37 -6.53 -15.60 -0.51
C VAL A 37 -6.45 -15.58 1.01
N ARG A 38 -5.25 -15.33 1.53
CA ARG A 38 -5.00 -15.09 2.95
C ARG A 38 -4.90 -13.59 3.18
N ILE A 39 -5.57 -13.14 4.24
CA ILE A 39 -5.57 -11.73 4.65
C ILE A 39 -4.96 -11.63 6.04
N VAL A 40 -3.94 -10.78 6.17
CA VAL A 40 -3.29 -10.46 7.44
C VAL A 40 -3.40 -8.95 7.67
N GLY A 41 -4.00 -8.55 8.79
CA GLY A 41 -4.18 -7.16 9.16
C GLY A 41 -3.20 -6.75 10.24
N TRP A 42 -2.39 -5.73 10.00
CA TRP A 42 -1.62 -5.07 11.05
C TRP A 42 -2.34 -3.78 11.43
N LEU A 43 -2.74 -3.69 12.69
CA LEU A 43 -3.71 -2.72 13.17
C LEU A 43 -3.03 -1.78 14.16
N GLY A 44 -3.14 -0.47 13.94
CA GLY A 44 -2.70 0.52 14.93
C GLY A 44 -3.70 0.65 16.08
N PRO A 45 -4.41 1.79 16.20
CA PRO A 45 -5.39 1.98 17.28
C PRO A 45 -6.60 1.05 17.12
N ALA A 46 -7.34 0.86 18.22
CA ALA A 46 -8.60 0.14 18.20
C ALA A 46 -9.58 0.77 17.19
N ASP A 47 -10.11 -0.05 16.29
CA ASP A 47 -11.08 0.34 15.27
C ASP A 47 -12.44 -0.31 15.57
N PRO A 48 -13.48 0.48 15.92
CA PRO A 48 -14.79 -0.06 16.27
C PRO A 48 -15.52 -0.71 15.09
N THR A 49 -15.04 -0.52 13.86
CA THR A 49 -15.61 -1.17 12.67
C THR A 49 -15.09 -2.59 12.46
N ILE A 50 -14.00 -2.96 13.14
CA ILE A 50 -13.46 -4.32 13.14
C ILE A 50 -14.11 -5.10 14.29
N ARG A 51 -14.59 -6.31 13.98
CA ARG A 51 -15.24 -7.16 14.99
C ARG A 51 -14.23 -7.59 16.07
N MET A 52 -14.68 -7.59 17.32
CA MET A 52 -13.87 -7.81 18.52
C MET A 52 -13.27 -9.22 18.63
N ASP A 53 -13.83 -10.20 17.93
CA ASP A 53 -13.26 -11.53 17.74
C ASP A 53 -12.21 -11.51 16.64
N LEU A 54 -11.15 -10.72 16.87
CA LEU A 54 -10.05 -10.58 15.93
C LEU A 54 -9.46 -11.97 15.60
N PRO A 55 -9.51 -12.41 14.33
CA PRO A 55 -8.87 -13.66 13.91
C PRO A 55 -7.38 -13.64 14.25
N ALA A 56 -6.75 -14.82 14.36
CA ALA A 56 -5.29 -14.95 14.58
C ALA A 56 -4.42 -14.27 13.51
N THR A 57 -5.02 -13.78 12.42
CA THR A 57 -4.36 -13.01 11.36
C THR A 57 -4.43 -11.50 11.57
N MET A 58 -4.93 -11.02 12.70
CA MET A 58 -4.97 -9.60 13.07
C MET A 58 -3.92 -9.32 14.14
N ILE A 59 -2.93 -8.51 13.80
CA ILE A 59 -1.79 -8.19 14.66
C ILE A 59 -1.93 -6.74 15.12
N CYS A 60 -2.05 -6.52 16.43
CA CYS A 60 -2.04 -5.17 16.98
C CYS A 60 -0.60 -4.65 17.04
N VAL A 61 -0.40 -3.42 16.58
CA VAL A 61 0.87 -2.71 16.59
C VAL A 61 0.80 -1.62 17.66
N GLU A 62 1.82 -1.53 18.50
CA GLU A 62 1.88 -0.54 19.57
C GLU A 62 2.12 0.89 19.05
N PRO A 63 1.78 1.94 19.81
CA PRO A 63 2.18 3.32 19.50
C PRO A 63 3.71 3.50 19.46
N PRO A 64 4.26 4.44 18.67
CA PRO A 64 3.58 5.29 17.68
C PRO A 64 3.20 4.49 16.42
N TYR A 65 1.89 4.41 16.14
CA TYR A 65 1.34 3.44 15.18
C TYR A 65 1.87 3.63 13.75
N GLU A 66 1.87 4.88 13.27
CA GLU A 66 2.25 5.22 11.89
C GLU A 66 3.70 4.86 11.61
N GLN A 67 4.58 5.15 12.57
CA GLN A 67 6.00 4.82 12.50
C GLN A 67 6.20 3.31 12.55
N ASN A 68 5.62 2.63 13.55
CA ASN A 68 5.82 1.20 13.75
C ASN A 68 5.25 0.37 12.59
N LEU A 69 4.09 0.75 12.03
CA LEU A 69 3.53 0.10 10.84
C LEU A 69 4.43 0.29 9.61
N ALA A 70 4.94 1.50 9.38
CA ALA A 70 5.88 1.76 8.29
C ALA A 70 7.20 0.99 8.47
N ASP A 71 7.70 0.87 9.70
CA ASP A 71 8.90 0.09 10.06
C ASP A 71 8.71 -1.42 9.83
N GLN A 72 7.55 -1.97 10.19
CA GLN A 72 7.24 -3.37 9.92
C GLN A 72 7.17 -3.66 8.41
N LEU A 73 6.55 -2.79 7.62
CA LEU A 73 6.53 -2.91 6.15
C LEU A 73 7.96 -2.92 5.60
N LEU A 74 8.83 -2.04 6.12
CA LEU A 74 10.24 -1.97 5.75
C LEU A 74 11.10 -3.13 6.24
N THR A 75 10.67 -3.87 7.26
CA THR A 75 11.39 -5.08 7.65
C THR A 75 11.06 -6.24 6.69
N ILE A 76 9.82 -6.29 6.19
CA ILE A 76 9.39 -7.32 5.24
C ILE A 76 9.93 -7.06 3.82
N TRP A 77 9.79 -5.84 3.31
CA TRP A 77 10.03 -5.55 1.89
C TRP A 77 11.44 -5.94 1.41
N PRO A 78 12.54 -5.39 1.93
CA PRO A 78 13.88 -5.72 1.46
C PRO A 78 14.28 -7.17 1.79
N ALA A 79 13.71 -7.78 2.82
CA ALA A 79 14.10 -9.12 3.27
C ALA A 79 13.38 -10.25 2.51
N ARG A 80 12.12 -10.05 2.13
CA ARG A 80 11.26 -11.10 1.56
C ARG A 80 10.73 -10.76 0.17
N LEU A 81 10.60 -9.48 -0.14
CA LEU A 81 9.98 -8.97 -1.37
C LEU A 81 10.98 -8.15 -2.20
N ALA A 82 12.17 -8.71 -2.36
CA ALA A 82 13.30 -8.05 -3.01
C ALA A 82 12.93 -7.61 -4.44
N GLY A 83 12.73 -6.31 -4.63
CA GLY A 83 12.30 -5.73 -5.91
C GLY A 83 11.61 -4.39 -5.69
N PRO A 84 11.18 -3.70 -6.75
CA PRO A 84 10.50 -2.42 -6.61
C PRO A 84 9.23 -2.52 -5.76
N ALA A 85 8.82 -1.41 -5.15
CA ALA A 85 7.50 -1.27 -4.54
C ALA A 85 6.74 -0.14 -5.24
N TRP A 86 5.46 -0.34 -5.49
CA TRP A 86 4.57 0.60 -6.17
C TRP A 86 3.53 1.11 -5.19
N VAL A 87 3.44 2.42 -5.00
CA VAL A 87 2.37 3.06 -4.23
C VAL A 87 1.36 3.69 -5.17
N LEU A 88 0.08 3.40 -4.98
CA LEU A 88 -1.02 3.87 -5.84
C LEU A 88 -2.22 4.29 -4.98
N PRO A 89 -2.96 5.35 -5.33
CA PRO A 89 -4.23 5.64 -4.69
C PRO A 89 -5.27 4.58 -5.08
N LYS A 90 -6.07 4.08 -4.13
CA LYS A 90 -7.20 3.17 -4.43
C LYS A 90 -8.41 3.88 -5.05
N SER A 91 -8.32 5.19 -5.22
CA SER A 91 -9.19 6.09 -6.00
C SER A 91 -8.53 6.43 -7.36
N HIS A 92 -8.07 7.66 -7.58
CA HIS A 92 -7.21 8.11 -8.68
C HIS A 92 -6.55 9.45 -8.31
N TRP A 93 -5.48 9.85 -9.01
CA TRP A 93 -4.69 11.02 -8.62
C TRP A 93 -5.46 12.33 -8.63
N SER A 94 -6.34 12.58 -9.60
CA SER A 94 -7.16 13.80 -9.59
C SER A 94 -8.06 13.87 -8.35
N PHE A 95 -8.65 12.77 -7.89
CA PHE A 95 -9.43 12.79 -6.65
C PHE A 95 -8.54 13.10 -5.45
N GLU A 96 -7.39 12.45 -5.33
CA GLU A 96 -6.48 12.68 -4.19
C GLU A 96 -5.92 14.10 -4.15
N LEU A 97 -5.54 14.66 -5.29
CA LEU A 97 -4.88 15.97 -5.36
C LEU A 97 -5.88 17.13 -5.40
N ASP A 98 -7.12 16.91 -5.86
CA ASP A 98 -8.12 17.98 -5.96
C ASP A 98 -9.09 18.00 -4.77
N HIS A 99 -9.37 16.83 -4.16
CA HIS A 99 -10.45 16.67 -3.18
C HIS A 99 -10.05 15.94 -1.90
N GLY A 100 -9.40 14.78 -2.00
CA GLY A 100 -9.16 13.90 -0.85
C GLY A 100 -8.06 14.39 0.08
N SER A 101 -6.88 14.63 -0.49
CA SER A 101 -5.60 14.74 0.23
C SER A 101 -4.81 16.00 -0.13
N ARG A 102 -5.43 16.96 -0.84
CA ARG A 102 -4.83 18.20 -1.39
C ARG A 102 -3.95 18.98 -0.42
N ALA A 103 -4.35 19.05 0.86
CA ALA A 103 -3.69 19.89 1.85
C ALA A 103 -2.29 19.39 2.26
N TRP A 104 -1.97 18.11 2.03
CA TRP A 104 -0.74 17.49 2.54
C TRP A 104 -0.04 16.59 1.51
N LEU A 105 -0.78 15.92 0.62
CA LEU A 105 -0.21 14.94 -0.30
C LEU A 105 0.83 15.54 -1.27
N PRO A 106 0.67 16.77 -1.81
CA PRO A 106 1.73 17.38 -2.62
C PRO A 106 3.08 17.44 -1.91
N GLY A 107 3.11 17.82 -0.62
CA GLY A 107 4.36 17.85 0.15
C GLY A 107 4.97 16.45 0.34
N VAL A 108 4.14 15.42 0.53
CA VAL A 108 4.62 14.03 0.61
C VAL A 108 5.23 13.56 -0.71
N LEU A 109 4.64 13.95 -1.85
CA LEU A 109 5.19 13.64 -3.18
C LEU A 109 6.54 14.33 -3.38
N GLU A 110 6.64 15.62 -3.02
CA GLU A 110 7.89 16.39 -3.09
C GLU A 110 8.98 15.78 -2.18
N ASP A 111 8.63 15.37 -0.96
CA ASP A 111 9.53 14.71 0.00
C ASP A 111 10.14 13.41 -0.57
N VAL A 112 9.44 12.74 -1.49
CA VAL A 112 9.94 11.53 -2.18
C VAL A 112 10.49 11.80 -3.59
N GLY A 113 10.60 13.07 -3.97
CA GLY A 113 11.19 13.50 -5.24
C GLY A 113 10.25 13.41 -6.45
N ILE A 114 8.94 13.40 -6.22
CA ILE A 114 7.91 13.43 -7.27
C ILE A 114 7.32 14.83 -7.37
N ASP A 115 7.34 15.43 -8.56
CA ASP A 115 6.60 16.66 -8.85
C ASP A 115 5.08 16.36 -8.87
N PRO A 116 4.28 16.93 -7.94
CA PRO A 116 2.83 16.73 -7.89
C PRO A 116 2.13 17.13 -9.20
N GLY A 117 2.63 18.16 -9.89
CA GLY A 117 2.07 18.65 -11.15
C GLY A 117 2.10 17.61 -12.27
N LEU A 118 2.95 16.59 -12.16
CA LEU A 118 2.95 15.46 -13.09
C LEU A 118 1.76 14.53 -12.89
N LEU A 119 1.14 14.52 -11.70
CA LEU A 119 0.02 13.65 -11.32
C LEU A 119 -1.33 14.39 -11.26
N GLU A 120 -1.31 15.72 -11.13
CA GLU A 120 -2.51 16.56 -11.17
C GLU A 120 -3.37 16.29 -12.41
N GLY A 121 -4.70 16.25 -12.23
CA GLY A 121 -5.65 15.98 -13.30
C GLY A 121 -5.65 14.55 -13.86
N ARG A 122 -4.73 13.66 -13.46
CA ARG A 122 -4.75 12.26 -13.92
C ARG A 122 -5.94 11.52 -13.32
N ALA A 123 -6.89 11.15 -14.17
CA ALA A 123 -8.07 10.37 -13.81
C ALA A 123 -7.79 8.86 -13.69
N HIS A 124 -6.56 8.48 -13.32
CA HIS A 124 -6.14 7.10 -13.07
C HIS A 124 -5.08 7.00 -11.98
N ALA A 125 -4.89 5.81 -11.44
CA ALA A 125 -3.93 5.52 -10.37
C ALA A 125 -2.56 5.07 -10.93
N ALA A 126 -1.84 5.96 -11.62
CA ALA A 126 -0.44 5.70 -11.95
C ALA A 126 0.36 5.34 -10.68
N ALA A 127 1.33 4.45 -10.76
CA ALA A 127 2.11 4.10 -9.57
C ALA A 127 3.26 5.06 -9.34
N ILE A 128 3.62 5.28 -8.07
CA ILE A 128 4.92 5.80 -7.67
C ILE A 128 5.78 4.59 -7.32
N GLN A 129 6.85 4.38 -8.07
CA GLN A 129 7.78 3.28 -7.83
C GLN A 129 8.94 3.73 -6.94
N PHE A 130 9.28 2.86 -6.00
CA PHE A 130 10.42 2.95 -5.10
C PHE A 130 11.35 1.75 -5.34
N GLU A 131 12.65 2.01 -5.44
CA GLU A 131 13.65 0.96 -5.61
C GLU A 131 14.09 0.36 -4.27
N PRO A 132 14.56 -0.91 -4.23
CA PRO A 132 15.12 -1.52 -3.02
C PRO A 132 16.26 -0.73 -2.36
N ALA A 133 16.97 0.08 -3.15
CA ALA A 133 18.05 0.95 -2.67
C ALA A 133 17.54 2.21 -1.94
N GLU A 134 16.24 2.47 -1.96
CA GLU A 134 15.61 3.70 -1.46
C GLU A 134 14.52 3.41 -0.40
N PRO A 135 14.79 2.53 0.59
CA PRO A 135 13.77 2.11 1.55
C PRO A 135 13.21 3.29 2.36
N HIS A 136 14.07 4.28 2.66
CA HIS A 136 13.69 5.50 3.38
C HIS A 136 12.61 6.33 2.66
N LEU A 137 12.54 6.30 1.32
CA LEU A 137 11.52 7.03 0.56
C LEU A 137 10.16 6.34 0.68
N LEU A 138 10.11 5.00 0.52
CA LEU A 138 8.86 4.25 0.71
C LEU A 138 8.36 4.39 2.15
N HIS A 139 9.26 4.28 3.13
CA HIS A 139 8.93 4.49 4.53
C HIS A 139 8.31 5.86 4.77
N THR A 140 8.95 6.90 4.25
CA THR A 140 8.45 8.28 4.38
C THR A 140 7.05 8.39 3.78
N ALA A 141 6.84 7.89 2.55
CA ALA A 141 5.53 7.90 1.92
C ALA A 141 4.48 7.18 2.77
N VAL A 142 4.73 5.93 3.16
CA VAL A 142 3.76 5.10 3.91
C VAL A 142 3.46 5.67 5.29
N ARG A 143 4.48 6.16 6.01
CA ARG A 143 4.29 6.82 7.30
C ARG A 143 3.43 8.06 7.16
N GLN A 144 3.67 8.90 6.15
CA GLN A 144 2.86 10.11 5.92
C GLN A 144 1.42 9.77 5.50
N LEU A 145 1.22 8.74 4.67
CA LEU A 145 -0.12 8.22 4.37
C LEU A 145 -0.84 7.79 5.66
N LEU A 146 -0.21 6.95 6.49
CA LEU A 146 -0.78 6.52 7.77
C LEU A 146 -1.05 7.69 8.74
N THR A 147 -0.30 8.79 8.63
CA THR A 147 -0.47 9.99 9.47
C THR A 147 -1.67 10.83 9.04
N HIS A 148 -1.89 10.96 7.72
CA HIS A 148 -2.77 11.99 7.18
C HIS A 148 -4.01 11.48 6.43
N LEU A 149 -4.09 10.18 6.13
CA LEU A 149 -5.29 9.62 5.49
C LEU A 149 -6.51 9.76 6.41
N VAL A 150 -7.61 10.28 5.85
CA VAL A 150 -8.88 10.47 6.56
C VAL A 150 -9.99 9.58 6.01
N SER A 151 -10.02 9.37 4.69
CA SER A 151 -11.11 8.65 4.02
C SER A 151 -10.70 7.88 2.78
N SER A 152 -9.49 8.12 2.27
CA SER A 152 -8.95 7.37 1.13
C SER A 152 -7.97 6.32 1.60
N ASP A 153 -7.77 5.32 0.75
CA ASP A 153 -6.80 4.26 0.95
C ASP A 153 -5.80 4.24 -0.20
N PHE A 154 -4.62 3.71 0.09
CA PHE A 154 -3.58 3.48 -0.91
C PHE A 154 -3.24 1.99 -0.98
N ALA A 155 -2.70 1.56 -2.11
CA ALA A 155 -2.15 0.22 -2.28
C ALA A 155 -0.63 0.31 -2.37
N VAL A 156 0.06 -0.66 -1.76
CA VAL A 156 1.45 -0.99 -2.03
C VAL A 156 1.45 -2.32 -2.78
N ILE A 157 2.02 -2.34 -3.98
CA ILE A 157 2.13 -3.53 -4.83
C ILE A 157 3.60 -3.80 -5.09
N PHE A 158 4.01 -5.06 -5.05
CA PHE A 158 5.35 -5.47 -5.40
C PHE A 158 5.29 -6.16 -6.76
N PRO A 159 5.75 -5.54 -7.87
CA PRO A 159 5.47 -6.00 -9.22
C PRO A 159 6.15 -7.33 -9.57
N GLN A 160 6.82 -8.00 -8.63
CA GLN A 160 7.42 -9.31 -8.81
C GLN A 160 6.69 -10.41 -8.01
N TYR A 161 5.74 -10.02 -7.16
CA TYR A 161 5.06 -10.89 -6.22
C TYR A 161 3.56 -10.64 -6.29
N ASP A 162 2.76 -11.65 -5.98
CA ASP A 162 1.32 -11.53 -5.95
C ASP A 162 0.79 -10.88 -4.66
N HIS A 163 1.67 -10.40 -3.78
CA HIS A 163 1.27 -9.73 -2.55
C HIS A 163 0.85 -8.28 -2.80
N LEU A 164 -0.24 -7.88 -2.14
CA LEU A 164 -0.69 -6.50 -2.09
C LEU A 164 -0.89 -6.06 -0.65
N VAL A 165 -0.65 -4.78 -0.38
CA VAL A 165 -0.91 -4.17 0.93
C VAL A 165 -1.85 -2.99 0.74
N THR A 166 -2.95 -2.94 1.47
CA THR A 166 -3.72 -1.69 1.58
C THR A 166 -3.22 -0.88 2.76
N VAL A 167 -2.80 0.35 2.52
CA VAL A 167 -2.61 1.39 3.55
C VAL A 167 -3.97 2.03 3.78
N HIS A 168 -4.58 1.72 4.91
CA HIS A 168 -5.95 2.12 5.23
C HIS A 168 -5.99 3.30 6.20
N HIS A 169 -6.95 4.21 6.00
CA HIS A 169 -7.05 5.47 6.73
C HIS A 169 -7.25 5.33 8.26
N HIS A 170 -7.69 4.16 8.76
CA HIS A 170 -7.71 3.88 10.20
C HIS A 170 -6.36 3.42 10.78
N LYS A 171 -5.24 3.75 10.11
CA LYS A 171 -3.86 3.38 10.49
C LYS A 171 -3.69 1.86 10.54
N GLN A 172 -3.96 1.22 9.41
CA GLN A 172 -3.87 -0.24 9.27
C GLN A 172 -3.15 -0.58 7.97
N LEU A 173 -2.43 -1.71 8.00
CA LEU A 173 -1.86 -2.34 6.80
C LEU A 173 -2.55 -3.69 6.59
N TRP A 174 -3.25 -3.84 5.46
CA TRP A 174 -3.95 -5.07 5.11
C TRP A 174 -3.23 -5.79 4.00
N TRP A 175 -2.54 -6.86 4.35
CA TRP A 175 -1.83 -7.73 3.42
C TRP A 175 -2.80 -8.75 2.81
N GLN A 176 -2.67 -8.98 1.51
CA GLN A 176 -3.31 -10.10 0.82
C GLN A 176 -2.25 -10.88 0.03
N THR A 177 -2.38 -12.20 0.03
CA THR A 177 -1.45 -13.12 -0.62
C THR A 177 -2.11 -14.47 -0.90
N LEU A 178 -1.65 -15.19 -1.93
CA LEU A 178 -1.97 -16.62 -2.11
C LEU A 178 -0.94 -17.54 -1.43
N ASP A 179 0.23 -17.02 -1.09
CA ASP A 179 1.28 -17.74 -0.39
C ASP A 179 0.95 -17.85 1.11
N SER A 180 0.67 -19.08 1.56
CA SER A 180 0.37 -19.37 2.96
C SER A 180 1.59 -19.27 3.87
N GLU A 181 2.79 -19.60 3.38
CA GLU A 181 4.02 -19.48 4.17
C GLU A 181 4.33 -18.00 4.41
N PHE A 182 4.14 -17.17 3.39
CA PHE A 182 4.28 -15.72 3.55
C PHE A 182 3.22 -15.15 4.51
N ALA A 183 1.97 -15.60 4.42
CA ALA A 183 0.93 -15.18 5.36
C ALA A 183 1.27 -15.56 6.81
N ASP A 184 1.74 -16.78 7.04
CA ASP A 184 2.13 -17.24 8.38
C ASP A 184 3.35 -16.46 8.90
N LEU A 185 4.29 -16.08 8.03
CA LEU A 185 5.39 -15.19 8.36
C LEU A 185 4.90 -13.80 8.81
N LEU A 186 3.91 -13.23 8.11
CA LEU A 186 3.32 -11.93 8.50
C LEU A 186 2.62 -12.00 9.86
N VAL A 187 2.05 -13.15 10.23
CA VAL A 187 1.39 -13.38 11.53
C VAL A 187 2.41 -13.51 12.66
N GLN A 188 3.52 -14.21 12.42
CA GLN A 188 4.57 -14.40 13.43
C GLN A 188 5.33 -13.09 13.74
N GLY A 189 5.22 -12.10 12.85
CA GLY A 189 5.97 -10.86 12.93
C GLY A 189 7.43 -11.05 12.53
N THR A 190 8.11 -9.93 12.31
CA THR A 190 9.56 -9.93 12.08
C THR A 190 10.26 -9.98 13.43
N GLY A 191 10.41 -11.19 13.97
CA GLY A 191 11.16 -11.44 15.21
C GLY A 191 12.61 -11.00 15.16
#